data_AF-A0A4R8RXG4-F1
#
_entry.id   AF-A0A4R8RXG4-F1
#
_cell.length_a   1.000
_cell.length_b   1.000
_cell.length_c   1.000
_cell.angle_alpha   90.00
_cell.angle_beta   90.00
_cell.angle_gamma   90.00
#
_symmetry.space_group_name_H-M   'P 1'
#
loop_
_entity.id
_entity.type
_entity.pdbx_description
1 polymer ?
#
loop_
_entity_poly.entity_id
_entity_poly.type
_entity_poly.pdbx_seq_one_letter_code
_entity_poly.pdbx_strand_id
1 'polypeptide(L)'
;MPPPHIARLLTSSFSAARNRSSNVLKETSFPPPPRVPTLPPAAAAPFVTSSRLALKKHEMPPRPKPPPDSEIEESYLKGSGPGGQKINKTSSAVQLKHIPTGIVVKSQATRSRSQNRKIAREILAQKIDDLQNGGQSRSAIVGEVKRKKAASAAKKSKRKYRKLDDDNKEEEGEEPLPEEVEAAADPGEEQTNGAQSALVKPADEPSQK
;
A
#
# COMPACT_ATOMS: atom_id res chain seq x y z
N MET A 1 -52.65 -20.07 -10.85
CA MET A 1 -52.44 -19.57 -12.23
C MET A 1 -50.99 -19.08 -12.37
N PRO A 2 -50.35 -19.33 -13.53
CA PRO A 2 -48.89 -19.25 -13.74
C PRO A 2 -48.35 -17.83 -13.97
N PRO A 3 -47.01 -17.64 -13.91
CA PRO A 3 -46.34 -16.36 -14.21
C PRO A 3 -46.02 -16.21 -15.71
N PRO A 4 -45.82 -14.98 -16.22
CA PRO A 4 -45.03 -14.74 -17.42
C PRO A 4 -43.81 -13.82 -17.14
N HIS A 5 -42.59 -14.33 -17.29
CA HIS A 5 -41.77 -14.32 -18.51
C HIS A 5 -41.02 -13.01 -18.79
N ILE A 6 -39.70 -13.06 -18.53
CA ILE A 6 -38.58 -12.85 -19.47
C ILE A 6 -38.51 -11.53 -20.29
N ALA A 7 -37.30 -10.96 -20.19
CA ALA A 7 -36.56 -10.13 -21.15
C ALA A 7 -36.81 -8.60 -21.18
N ARG A 8 -35.70 -7.85 -21.07
CA ARG A 8 -34.99 -7.35 -22.26
C ARG A 8 -33.68 -6.65 -21.87
N LEU A 9 -32.58 -7.20 -22.38
CA LEU A 9 -31.29 -6.51 -22.46
C LEU A 9 -31.44 -5.32 -23.41
N LEU A 10 -31.20 -4.11 -22.91
CA LEU A 10 -31.09 -2.91 -23.74
C LEU A 10 -29.65 -2.85 -24.28
N THR A 11 -29.48 -3.31 -25.52
CA THR A 11 -28.29 -3.01 -26.33
C THR A 11 -28.44 -1.57 -26.85
N SER A 12 -27.62 -0.65 -26.34
CA SER A 12 -27.50 0.69 -26.90
C SER A 12 -26.60 0.66 -28.13
N SER A 13 -27.20 0.84 -29.30
CA SER A 13 -26.49 1.05 -30.57
C SER A 13 -25.93 2.48 -30.61
N PHE A 14 -24.60 2.60 -30.57
CA PHE A 14 -23.89 3.86 -30.74
C PHE A 14 -23.84 4.24 -32.23
N SER A 15 -24.61 5.25 -32.62
CA SER A 15 -24.66 5.77 -33.99
C SER A 15 -23.51 6.75 -34.23
N ALA A 16 -22.51 6.32 -35.02
CA ALA A 16 -21.42 7.17 -35.49
C ALA A 16 -21.88 8.04 -36.68
N ALA A 17 -22.12 9.32 -36.44
CA ALA A 17 -22.40 10.29 -37.50
C ALA A 17 -21.09 10.64 -38.25
N ARG A 18 -21.01 10.27 -39.54
CA ARG A 18 -19.99 10.74 -40.47
C ARG A 18 -20.42 12.09 -41.02
N ASN A 19 -19.72 13.16 -40.66
CA ASN A 19 -19.95 14.46 -41.28
C ASN A 19 -19.11 14.56 -42.56
N ARG A 20 -19.78 14.58 -43.71
CA ARG A 20 -19.22 14.78 -45.04
C ARG A 20 -19.44 16.26 -45.38
N SER A 21 -18.41 17.09 -45.20
CA SER A 21 -18.43 18.46 -45.71
C SER A 21 -17.27 18.65 -46.69
N SER A 22 -17.66 18.79 -47.94
CA SER A 22 -16.85 19.06 -49.11
C SER A 22 -16.31 20.50 -49.09
N ASN A 23 -14.99 20.60 -49.34
CA ASN A 23 -14.22 21.65 -49.99
C ASN A 23 -14.81 23.06 -50.14
N VAL A 24 -14.12 24.04 -49.58
CA VAL A 24 -13.84 25.33 -50.25
C VAL A 24 -12.41 25.76 -49.90
N LEU A 25 -11.49 25.55 -50.83
CA LEU A 25 -10.14 26.13 -50.76
C LEU A 25 -10.26 27.63 -51.04
N LYS A 26 -10.15 28.45 -49.99
CA LYS A 26 -9.81 29.87 -50.12
C LYS A 26 -8.32 30.00 -49.88
N GLU A 27 -7.56 30.22 -50.96
CA GLU A 27 -6.21 30.76 -50.89
C GLU A 27 -6.29 32.16 -50.30
N THR A 28 -6.13 32.25 -48.98
CA THR A 28 -5.76 33.49 -48.30
C THR A 28 -4.25 33.44 -48.13
N SER A 29 -3.53 34.30 -48.84
CA SER A 29 -2.09 34.50 -48.68
C SER A 29 -1.78 34.87 -47.22
N PHE A 30 -1.38 33.87 -46.44
CA PHE A 30 -0.90 34.07 -45.08
C PHE A 30 0.47 34.73 -45.15
N PRO A 31 0.72 35.85 -44.44
CA PRO A 31 2.06 36.41 -44.40
C PRO A 31 3.03 35.40 -43.75
N PRO A 32 4.28 35.32 -44.22
CA PRO A 32 5.26 34.40 -43.62
C PRO A 32 5.47 34.75 -42.14
N PRO A 33 5.64 33.74 -41.26
CA PRO A 33 5.87 34.01 -39.85
C PRO A 33 7.19 34.78 -39.64
N PRO A 34 7.28 35.65 -38.63
CA PRO A 34 8.52 36.35 -38.33
C PRO A 34 9.62 35.33 -38.00
N ARG A 35 10.79 35.51 -38.61
CA ARG A 35 11.98 34.70 -38.33
C ARG A 35 12.37 34.92 -36.87
N VAL A 36 12.11 33.93 -36.03
CA VAL A 36 12.64 33.89 -34.67
C VAL A 36 14.17 33.82 -34.75
N PRO A 37 14.90 34.57 -33.89
CA PRO A 37 16.35 34.45 -33.85
C PRO A 37 16.71 33.00 -33.47
N THR A 38 17.50 32.35 -34.32
CA THR A 38 18.09 31.04 -34.01
C THR A 38 18.97 31.22 -32.78
N LEU A 39 18.52 30.73 -31.64
CA LEU A 39 19.34 30.61 -30.43
C LEU A 39 20.63 29.84 -30.77
N PRO A 40 21.80 30.30 -30.33
CA PRO A 40 23.05 29.58 -30.55
C PRO A 40 22.96 28.17 -29.96
N PRO A 41 23.63 27.17 -30.58
CA PRO A 41 23.68 25.82 -30.05
C PRO A 41 24.31 25.85 -28.66
N ALA A 42 23.49 25.50 -27.67
CA ALA A 42 23.83 25.07 -26.32
C ALA A 42 25.33 25.15 -25.98
N ALA A 43 25.78 26.31 -25.51
CA ALA A 43 26.93 26.33 -24.61
C ALA A 43 26.52 25.49 -23.40
N ALA A 44 27.19 24.35 -23.22
CA ALA A 44 26.98 23.41 -22.14
C ALA A 44 26.78 24.17 -20.84
N ALA A 45 25.53 24.18 -20.33
CA ALA A 45 25.29 24.64 -18.97
C ALA A 45 26.22 23.79 -18.09
N PRO A 46 27.15 24.38 -17.32
CA PRO A 46 27.86 23.61 -16.32
C PRO A 46 26.76 22.98 -15.49
N PHE A 47 26.82 21.66 -15.33
CA PHE A 47 25.92 20.92 -14.48
C PHE A 47 26.10 21.49 -13.08
N VAL A 48 25.37 22.57 -12.77
CA VAL A 48 25.30 23.17 -11.46
C VAL A 48 24.51 22.14 -10.67
N THR A 49 25.23 21.17 -10.13
CA THR A 49 24.84 20.56 -8.88
C THR A 49 24.76 21.71 -7.90
N SER A 50 23.60 22.37 -7.86
CA SER A 50 23.20 23.08 -6.67
C SER A 50 23.29 22.01 -5.61
N SER A 51 24.35 22.05 -4.81
CA SER A 51 24.44 21.31 -3.58
C SER A 51 23.28 21.83 -2.76
N ARG A 52 22.10 21.22 -2.95
CA ARG A 52 20.99 21.38 -2.02
C ARG A 52 21.62 21.08 -0.69
N LEU A 53 21.74 22.10 0.17
CA LEU A 53 22.13 21.95 1.57
C LEU A 53 21.37 20.74 2.08
N ALA A 54 22.08 19.63 2.18
CA ALA A 54 21.50 18.37 2.58
C ALA A 54 21.24 18.55 4.07
N LEU A 55 20.00 18.93 4.40
CA LEU A 55 19.51 18.88 5.77
C LEU A 55 19.98 17.56 6.35
N LYS A 56 20.70 17.63 7.48
CA LYS A 56 21.29 16.46 8.13
C LYS A 56 20.23 15.37 8.21
N LYS A 57 20.46 14.29 7.48
CA LYS A 57 19.51 13.22 7.12
C LYS A 57 18.91 12.48 8.35
N HIS A 58 19.31 12.83 9.56
CA HIS A 58 19.03 12.09 10.79
C HIS A 58 18.48 12.92 11.95
N GLU A 59 18.25 14.21 11.80
CA GLU A 59 17.69 15.01 12.90
C GLU A 59 16.16 14.92 12.87
N MET A 60 15.62 13.82 13.40
CA MET A 60 14.20 13.77 13.75
C MET A 60 13.90 14.87 14.77
N PRO A 61 12.74 15.55 14.69
CA PRO A 61 12.38 16.56 15.69
C PRO A 61 12.43 15.92 17.09
N PRO A 62 12.97 16.61 18.12
CA PRO A 62 13.14 16.02 19.44
C PRO A 62 11.82 15.49 20.01
N ARG A 63 11.87 14.47 20.87
CA ARG A 63 10.65 13.94 21.50
C ARG A 63 10.01 15.04 22.36
N PRO A 64 8.70 15.29 22.27
CA PRO A 64 8.05 16.26 23.14
C PRO A 64 8.22 15.83 24.58
N LYS A 65 8.62 16.77 25.45
CA LYS A 65 8.77 16.50 26.88
C LYS A 65 7.38 16.33 27.50
N PRO A 66 7.19 15.38 28.43
CA PRO A 66 5.93 15.27 29.14
C PRO A 66 5.66 16.54 29.96
N PRO A 67 4.40 16.99 30.05
CA PRO A 67 4.02 18.15 30.86
C PRO A 67 4.32 17.92 32.35
N PRO A 68 4.53 19.00 33.13
CA PRO A 68 4.78 18.90 34.56
C PRO A 68 3.55 18.34 35.31
N ASP A 69 3.81 17.66 36.42
CA ASP A 69 2.76 16.99 37.21
C ASP A 69 1.72 17.99 37.79
N SER A 70 2.04 19.28 37.90
CA SER A 70 1.15 20.33 38.42
C SER A 70 -0.04 20.67 37.50
N GLU A 71 0.05 20.36 36.21
CA GLU A 71 -0.98 20.71 35.21
C GLU A 71 -1.87 19.52 34.83
N ILE A 72 -1.71 18.39 35.52
CA ILE A 72 -2.31 17.10 35.17
C ILE A 72 -3.20 16.61 36.32
N GLU A 73 -4.46 16.32 36.00
CA GLU A 73 -5.34 15.55 36.87
C GLU A 73 -5.18 14.05 36.55
N GLU A 74 -4.67 13.28 37.51
CA GLU A 74 -4.51 11.82 37.39
C GLU A 74 -5.69 11.10 38.03
N SER A 75 -6.32 10.18 37.30
CA SER A 75 -7.39 9.32 37.81
C SER A 75 -7.15 7.85 37.43
N TYR A 76 -7.45 6.96 38.37
CA TYR A 76 -7.27 5.51 38.21
C TYR A 76 -8.62 4.84 38.03
N LEU A 77 -8.74 4.10 36.94
CA LEU A 77 -9.96 3.38 36.57
C LEU A 77 -9.71 1.87 36.55
N LYS A 78 -10.78 1.10 36.71
CA LYS A 78 -10.76 -0.33 36.39
C LYS A 78 -10.73 -0.49 34.87
N GLY A 79 -10.06 -1.53 34.40
CA GLY A 79 -10.05 -1.85 32.98
C GLY A 79 -11.44 -2.27 32.51
N SER A 80 -11.72 -2.07 31.22
CA SER A 80 -12.95 -2.51 30.57
C SER A 80 -12.63 -3.57 29.52
N GLY A 81 -13.63 -4.40 29.20
CA GLY A 81 -13.58 -5.42 28.15
C GLY A 81 -13.48 -6.86 28.65
N PRO A 82 -13.55 -7.85 27.73
CA PRO A 82 -13.29 -9.25 28.04
C PRO A 82 -11.83 -9.38 28.49
N GLY A 83 -11.66 -9.50 29.80
CA GLY A 83 -10.35 -9.49 30.43
C GLY A 83 -10.31 -10.44 31.62
N GLY A 84 -9.10 -10.78 32.05
CA GLY A 84 -8.90 -11.60 33.25
C GLY A 84 -9.16 -10.82 34.54
N GLN A 85 -8.98 -11.51 35.66
CA GLN A 85 -9.13 -10.93 37.01
C GLN A 85 -8.32 -9.64 37.18
N LYS A 86 -7.12 -9.56 36.57
CA LYS A 86 -6.25 -8.40 36.71
C LYS A 86 -6.82 -7.12 36.09
N ILE A 87 -7.57 -7.24 34.99
CA ILE A 87 -8.15 -6.09 34.27
C ILE A 87 -9.39 -5.59 35.01
N ASN A 88 -10.25 -6.50 35.44
CA ASN A 88 -11.57 -6.16 35.98
C ASN A 88 -11.54 -5.80 37.47
N LYS A 89 -10.60 -6.38 38.25
CA LYS A 89 -10.54 -6.16 39.71
C LYS A 89 -9.56 -5.05 40.09
N THR A 90 -8.45 -4.88 39.38
CA THR A 90 -7.43 -3.87 39.72
C THR A 90 -7.70 -2.56 38.98
N SER A 91 -7.58 -1.42 39.67
CA SER A 91 -7.57 -0.08 39.06
C SER A 91 -6.21 0.23 38.41
N SER A 92 -5.88 -0.49 37.34
CA SER A 92 -4.61 -0.36 36.61
C SER A 92 -4.68 0.57 35.40
N ALA A 93 -5.87 0.88 34.90
CA ALA A 93 -6.05 1.82 33.80
C ALA A 93 -5.88 3.26 34.32
N VAL A 94 -5.17 4.08 33.55
CA VAL A 94 -4.86 5.47 33.93
C VAL A 94 -5.55 6.41 32.97
N GLN A 95 -6.27 7.39 33.51
CA GLN A 95 -6.83 8.50 32.78
C GLN A 95 -6.12 9.78 33.24
N LEU A 96 -5.48 10.46 32.30
CA LEU A 96 -4.83 11.75 32.51
C LEU A 96 -5.65 12.83 31.81
N LYS A 97 -5.89 13.94 32.51
CA LYS A 97 -6.49 15.14 31.94
C LYS A 97 -5.53 16.30 32.09
N HIS A 98 -5.24 16.98 31.00
CA HIS A 98 -4.45 18.21 31.03
C HIS A 98 -5.39 19.38 31.29
N ILE A 99 -5.22 20.07 32.42
CA ILE A 99 -6.13 21.12 32.88
C ILE A 99 -6.23 22.28 31.88
N PRO A 100 -5.14 22.87 31.35
CA PRO A 100 -5.25 24.07 30.53
C PRO A 100 -5.77 23.80 29.11
N THR A 101 -5.51 22.63 28.53
CA THR A 101 -6.02 22.28 27.18
C THR A 101 -7.31 21.45 27.20
N GLY A 102 -7.70 20.91 28.36
CA GLY A 102 -8.86 20.03 28.49
C GLY A 102 -8.70 18.65 27.81
N ILE A 103 -7.50 18.29 27.32
CA ILE A 103 -7.29 17.01 26.64
C ILE A 103 -7.31 15.87 27.66
N VAL A 104 -8.11 14.86 27.36
CA VAL A 104 -8.20 13.64 28.15
C VAL A 104 -7.58 12.47 27.39
N VAL A 105 -6.72 11.71 28.07
CA VAL A 105 -6.07 10.50 27.54
C VAL A 105 -6.31 9.35 28.50
N LYS A 106 -6.73 8.20 27.97
CA LYS A 106 -6.86 6.94 28.70
C LYS A 106 -5.84 5.95 28.17
N SER A 107 -5.17 5.22 29.07
CA SER A 107 -4.21 4.17 28.71
C SER A 107 -4.45 2.89 29.53
N GLN A 108 -4.60 1.78 28.82
CA GLN A 108 -4.76 0.42 29.35
C GLN A 108 -3.84 -0.54 28.56
N ALA A 109 -2.56 -0.21 28.43
CA ALA A 109 -1.63 -1.00 27.61
C ALA A 109 -1.10 -2.24 28.36
N THR A 110 -0.80 -2.11 29.65
CA THR A 110 -0.22 -3.20 30.44
C THR A 110 -0.97 -3.43 31.76
N ARG A 111 -0.62 -4.52 32.45
CA ARG A 111 -1.14 -4.85 33.79
C ARG A 111 -0.62 -3.94 34.92
N SER A 112 0.41 -3.13 34.64
CA SER A 112 1.11 -2.31 35.64
C SER A 112 0.70 -0.83 35.55
N ARG A 113 0.24 -0.27 36.66
CA ARG A 113 -0.19 1.13 36.74
C ARG A 113 0.92 2.14 36.40
N SER A 114 2.15 1.86 36.81
CA SER A 114 3.28 2.77 36.61
C SER A 114 3.71 2.84 35.15
N GLN A 115 3.65 1.71 34.44
CA GLN A 115 3.88 1.66 32.99
C GLN A 115 2.76 2.38 32.24
N ASN A 116 1.51 2.15 32.62
CA ASN A 116 0.37 2.87 32.03
C ASN A 116 0.46 4.39 32.25
N ARG A 117 0.93 4.84 33.43
CA ARG A 117 1.19 6.27 33.71
C ARG A 117 2.23 6.85 32.76
N LYS A 118 3.36 6.16 32.55
CA LYS A 118 4.42 6.60 31.61
C LYS A 118 3.89 6.69 30.17
N ILE A 119 3.20 5.65 29.72
CA ILE A 119 2.61 5.60 28.37
C ILE A 119 1.56 6.70 28.19
N ALA A 120 0.69 6.92 29.19
CA ALA A 120 -0.30 7.98 29.13
C ALA A 120 0.33 9.37 29.02
N ARG A 121 1.43 9.63 29.74
CA ARG A 121 2.18 10.89 29.64
C ARG A 121 2.81 11.09 28.27
N GLU A 122 3.39 10.04 27.68
CA GLU A 122 3.95 10.09 26.32
C GLU A 122 2.88 10.41 25.28
N ILE A 123 1.71 9.77 25.38
CA ILE A 123 0.58 10.02 24.48
C ILE A 123 0.04 11.44 24.69
N LEU A 124 -0.08 11.90 25.94
CA LEU A 124 -0.54 13.25 26.25
C LEU A 124 0.40 14.31 25.67
N ALA A 125 1.72 14.11 25.81
CA ALA A 125 2.74 15.00 25.24
C ALA A 125 2.64 15.07 23.72
N GLN A 126 2.42 13.93 23.04
CA GLN A 126 2.22 13.90 21.59
C GLN A 126 0.96 14.66 21.18
N LYS A 127 -0.16 14.48 21.88
CA LYS A 127 -1.40 15.21 21.58
C LYS A 127 -1.26 16.72 21.79
N ILE A 128 -0.53 17.14 22.82
CA ILE A 128 -0.24 18.56 23.07
C ILE A 128 0.64 19.12 21.94
N ASP A 129 1.67 18.39 21.54
CA ASP A 129 2.54 18.75 20.41
C ASP A 129 1.75 18.88 19.10
N ASP A 130 0.83 17.95 18.84
CA ASP A 130 -0.05 17.97 17.68
C ASP A 130 -0.98 19.19 17.69
N LEU A 131 -1.47 19.63 18.85
CA LEU A 131 -2.27 20.86 18.96
C LEU A 131 -1.44 22.13 18.76
N GLN A 132 -0.21 22.17 19.29
CA GLN A 132 0.64 23.36 19.24
C GLN A 132 1.31 23.54 17.87
N ASN A 133 1.86 22.46 17.31
CA ASN A 133 2.69 22.47 16.11
C ASN A 133 1.97 21.96 14.85
N GLY A 134 0.81 21.31 14.99
CA GLY A 134 -0.01 20.85 13.87
C GLY A 134 0.77 19.98 12.89
N GLY A 135 0.96 20.47 11.66
CA GLY A 135 1.68 19.76 10.60
C GLY A 135 3.18 19.62 10.81
N GLN A 136 3.78 20.40 11.71
CA GLN A 136 5.20 20.29 12.09
C GLN A 136 5.41 19.41 13.32
N SER A 137 4.35 18.80 13.85
CA SER A 137 4.48 17.91 15.00
C SER A 137 5.37 16.72 14.68
N ARG A 138 6.01 16.17 15.71
CA ARG A 138 6.86 14.98 15.54
C ARG A 138 6.05 13.80 14.98
N SER A 139 4.80 13.65 15.39
CA SER A 139 3.93 12.55 14.94
C SER A 139 3.67 12.63 13.44
N ALA A 140 3.40 13.85 12.91
CA ALA A 140 3.17 14.11 11.51
C ALA A 140 4.42 13.83 10.66
N ILE A 141 5.58 14.33 11.10
CA ILE A 141 6.87 14.15 10.42
C ILE A 141 7.25 12.67 10.40
N VAL A 142 7.16 11.98 11.54
CA VAL A 142 7.43 10.53 11.62
C VAL A 142 6.46 9.75 10.74
N GLY A 143 5.18 10.13 10.72
CA GLY A 143 4.17 9.55 9.84
C GLY A 143 4.50 9.74 8.37
N GLU A 144 4.95 10.92 7.96
CA GLU A 144 5.38 11.19 6.58
C GLU A 144 6.63 10.38 6.19
N VAL A 145 7.64 10.31 7.06
CA VAL A 145 8.84 9.49 6.82
C VAL A 145 8.47 8.01 6.68
N LYS A 146 7.60 7.48 7.55
CA LYS A 146 7.10 6.11 7.47
C LYS A 146 6.35 5.86 6.15
N ARG A 147 5.46 6.78 5.75
CA ARG A 147 4.73 6.71 4.47
C ARG A 147 5.68 6.72 3.26
N LYS A 148 6.67 7.62 3.22
CA LYS A 148 7.68 7.69 2.14
C LYS A 148 8.50 6.40 2.04
N LYS A 149 8.89 5.82 3.17
CA LYS A 149 9.61 4.53 3.22
C LYS A 149 8.73 3.39 2.72
N ALA A 150 7.49 3.30 3.18
CA ALA A 150 6.54 2.28 2.75
C ALA A 150 6.23 2.37 1.23
N ALA A 151 6.00 3.58 0.72
CA ALA A 151 5.77 3.81 -0.72
C ALA A 151 6.99 3.41 -1.57
N SER A 152 8.20 3.69 -1.09
CA SER A 152 9.43 3.28 -1.78
C SER A 152 9.62 1.76 -1.76
N ALA A 153 9.30 1.10 -0.65
CA ALA A 153 9.32 -0.36 -0.54
C ALA A 153 8.29 -1.00 -1.48
N ALA A 154 7.06 -0.49 -1.51
CA ALA A 154 5.99 -0.96 -2.38
C ALA A 154 6.31 -0.80 -3.88
N LYS A 155 6.96 0.32 -4.27
CA LYS A 155 7.43 0.51 -5.65
C LYS A 155 8.50 -0.51 -6.03
N LYS A 156 9.43 -0.81 -5.12
CA LYS A 156 10.49 -1.80 -5.35
C LYS A 156 9.93 -3.21 -5.45
N SER A 157 9.04 -3.61 -4.55
CA SER A 157 8.39 -4.92 -4.63
C SER A 157 7.58 -5.05 -5.91
N LYS A 158 6.78 -4.04 -6.29
CA LYS A 158 6.02 -4.05 -7.55
C LYS A 158 6.93 -4.22 -8.78
N ARG A 159 8.07 -3.53 -8.82
CA ARG A 159 9.05 -3.69 -9.91
C ARG A 159 9.65 -5.11 -9.92
N LYS A 160 9.95 -5.67 -8.75
CA LYS A 160 10.49 -7.05 -8.63
C LYS A 160 9.50 -8.08 -9.17
N TYR A 161 8.25 -8.05 -8.69
CA TYR A 161 7.24 -9.02 -9.11
C TYR A 161 6.88 -8.87 -10.59
N ARG A 162 6.72 -7.63 -11.09
CA ARG A 162 6.52 -7.41 -12.52
C ARG A 162 7.63 -8.02 -13.37
N LYS A 163 8.90 -7.86 -12.95
CA LYS A 163 10.01 -8.46 -13.68
C LYS A 163 9.92 -10.00 -13.69
N LEU A 164 9.61 -10.62 -12.55
CA LEU A 164 9.45 -12.08 -12.48
C LEU A 164 8.28 -12.58 -13.35
N ASP A 165 7.18 -11.82 -13.43
CA ASP A 165 6.04 -12.15 -14.29
C ASP A 165 6.42 -12.04 -15.78
N ASP A 166 7.19 -11.01 -16.15
CA ASP A 166 7.70 -10.81 -17.51
C ASP A 166 8.69 -11.95 -17.88
N ASP A 167 9.67 -12.26 -17.00
CA ASP A 167 10.64 -13.35 -17.18
C ASP A 167 9.93 -14.72 -17.29
N ASN A 168 8.94 -15.02 -16.44
CA ASN A 168 8.17 -16.28 -16.51
C ASN A 168 7.34 -16.38 -17.79
N LYS A 169 6.84 -15.25 -18.31
CA LYS A 169 6.08 -15.22 -19.57
C LYS A 169 6.98 -15.38 -20.80
N GLU A 170 8.23 -14.93 -20.71
CA GLU A 170 9.26 -15.22 -21.71
C GLU A 170 9.64 -16.71 -21.70
N GLU A 171 9.77 -17.33 -20.52
CA GLU A 171 10.01 -18.79 -20.38
C GLU A 171 8.83 -19.65 -20.88
N GLU A 172 7.57 -19.24 -20.64
CA GLU A 172 6.38 -19.92 -21.17
C GLU A 172 6.16 -19.69 -22.69
N GLY A 173 6.80 -18.67 -23.27
CA GLY A 173 6.75 -18.37 -24.71
C GLY A 173 7.78 -19.15 -25.55
N GLU A 174 8.72 -19.82 -24.90
CA GLU A 174 9.74 -20.68 -25.50
C GLU A 174 9.25 -22.15 -25.43
N GLU A 175 8.13 -22.42 -26.11
CA GLU A 175 7.68 -23.79 -26.40
C GLU A 175 8.83 -24.53 -27.10
N PRO A 176 9.29 -25.71 -26.61
CA PRO A 176 10.32 -26.47 -27.30
C PRO A 176 9.76 -26.87 -28.67
N LEU A 177 10.40 -26.40 -29.74
CA LEU A 177 10.14 -26.87 -31.09
C LEU A 177 10.16 -28.41 -31.07
N PRO A 178 9.11 -29.09 -31.57
CA PRO A 178 9.16 -30.54 -31.67
C PRO A 178 10.29 -30.93 -32.62
N GLU A 179 11.38 -31.48 -32.08
CA GLU A 179 12.33 -32.24 -32.88
C GLU A 179 11.55 -33.40 -33.53
N GLU A 180 11.50 -33.40 -34.86
CA GLU A 180 10.97 -34.51 -35.64
C GLU A 180 11.81 -35.76 -35.35
N VAL A 181 11.30 -36.62 -34.45
CA VAL A 181 11.80 -37.98 -34.32
C VAL A 181 11.26 -38.81 -35.48
N GLU A 182 12.12 -39.01 -36.47
CA GLU A 182 11.94 -39.96 -37.56
C GLU A 182 11.47 -41.32 -37.02
N ALA A 183 10.41 -41.82 -37.63
CA ALA A 183 9.83 -43.11 -37.39
C ALA A 183 10.81 -44.24 -37.77
N ALA A 184 11.19 -45.07 -36.81
CA ALA A 184 11.67 -46.42 -37.06
C ALA A 184 10.74 -47.40 -36.35
N ALA A 185 9.84 -47.99 -37.12
CA ALA A 185 8.98 -49.09 -36.74
C ALA A 185 9.77 -50.41 -36.81
N ASP A 186 9.60 -51.28 -35.81
CA ASP A 186 9.60 -52.74 -36.02
C ASP A 186 8.82 -53.44 -34.87
N PRO A 187 7.90 -54.39 -35.13
CA PRO A 187 7.04 -55.02 -34.13
C PRO A 187 7.54 -56.40 -33.69
N GLY A 188 7.32 -56.79 -32.43
CA GLY A 188 7.66 -58.14 -31.97
C GLY A 188 7.31 -58.47 -30.52
N GLU A 189 6.10 -59.00 -30.33
CA GLU A 189 5.68 -60.11 -29.45
C GLU A 189 5.90 -60.09 -27.92
N GLU A 190 4.76 -60.04 -27.23
CA GLU A 190 4.29 -60.87 -26.09
C GLU A 190 5.29 -61.47 -25.09
N GLN A 191 5.08 -61.15 -23.80
CA GLN A 191 4.68 -62.16 -22.81
C GLN A 191 4.09 -61.53 -21.54
N THR A 192 2.92 -62.02 -21.19
CA THR A 192 2.14 -61.78 -19.97
C THR A 192 2.88 -62.27 -18.72
N ASN A 193 2.67 -61.63 -17.56
CA ASN A 193 2.21 -62.28 -16.31
C ASN A 193 2.19 -61.32 -15.10
N GLY A 194 1.15 -61.44 -14.26
CA GLY A 194 1.18 -61.16 -12.81
C GLY A 194 0.95 -59.70 -12.40
N ALA A 195 -0.29 -59.24 -12.21
CA ALA A 195 -1.09 -59.36 -10.99
C ALA A 195 -0.73 -58.37 -9.84
N GLN A 196 -1.79 -57.77 -9.30
CA GLN A 196 -1.97 -57.17 -7.97
C GLN A 196 -1.79 -55.65 -7.80
N SER A 197 -2.91 -54.96 -8.05
CA SER A 197 -3.63 -54.09 -7.09
C SER A 197 -2.88 -53.51 -5.88
N ALA A 198 -2.84 -52.18 -5.76
CA ALA A 198 -3.19 -51.47 -4.51
C ALA A 198 -3.39 -49.97 -4.79
N LEU A 199 -4.66 -49.57 -4.83
CA LEU A 199 -5.16 -48.21 -4.76
C LEU A 199 -5.12 -47.75 -3.30
N VAL A 200 -4.31 -46.75 -2.94
CA VAL A 200 -4.48 -46.01 -1.68
C VAL A 200 -4.26 -44.51 -1.92
N LYS A 201 -5.36 -43.76 -1.88
CA LYS A 201 -5.37 -42.30 -1.69
C LYS A 201 -5.60 -42.02 -0.21
N PRO A 202 -4.83 -41.15 0.46
CA PRO A 202 -5.31 -40.51 1.68
C PRO A 202 -5.89 -39.13 1.35
N ALA A 203 -7.18 -38.98 1.65
CA ALA A 203 -7.85 -37.69 1.80
C ALA A 203 -7.74 -37.28 3.27
N ASP A 204 -7.21 -36.09 3.54
CA ASP A 204 -7.32 -35.44 4.85
C ASP A 204 -8.42 -34.38 4.78
N GLU A 205 -9.52 -34.62 5.49
CA GLU A 205 -10.55 -33.64 5.84
C GLU A 205 -10.36 -33.22 7.32
N PRO A 206 -10.55 -31.94 7.68
CA PRO A 206 -10.23 -31.44 9.02
C PRO A 206 -11.36 -31.68 10.03
N SER A 207 -11.01 -32.22 11.19
CA SER A 207 -11.90 -32.40 12.35
C SER A 207 -12.03 -31.11 13.17
N GLN A 208 -13.26 -30.65 13.35
CA GLN A 208 -13.65 -29.61 14.30
C GLN A 208 -13.85 -30.21 15.70
N LYS A 209 -13.27 -29.57 16.72
CA LYS A 209 -13.79 -29.49 18.09
C LYS A 209 -13.43 -28.14 18.69
#